data_AF-A0A2V6UET6-F1
#
_entry.id   AF-A0A2V6UET6-F1
#
_cell.length_a   1.000
_cell.length_b   1.000
_cell.length_c   1.000
_cell.angle_alpha   90.00
_cell.angle_beta   90.00
_cell.angle_gamma   90.00
#
_symmetry.space_group_name_H-M   'P 1'
#
loop_
_entity.id
_entity.type
_entity.pdbx_description
1 polymer ?
#
loop_
_entity_poly.entity_id
_entity_poly.type
_entity_poly.pdbx_seq_one_letter_code
_entity_poly.pdbx_strand_id
1 'polypeptide(L)'
;MKRLAFWLPPLVWMAAIVWFSGGAFSAENTGSVLRPLVRWLLPGASDAQIAALHALIRKSAHVTEYAVLAALWFVALTRERGLSRPRAAWLAFLVAVGWACLDELHQATEPSRTGSAMDVAIDATAALAAATIGRHGGGRVLDVAATVVLWAAAAGGAAVIAIDLASSVSPGVLWLTVPTAVVALVLRWRSGVARG
;
A
#
# COMPACT_ATOMS: atom_id res chain seq x y z
N MET A 1 19.90 -20.82 19.98
CA MET A 1 19.31 -19.48 20.19
C MET A 1 18.86 -18.75 18.92
N LYS A 2 19.06 -19.29 17.70
CA LYS A 2 18.68 -18.61 16.44
C LYS A 2 17.18 -18.69 16.07
N ARG A 3 16.32 -19.31 16.89
CA ARG A 3 14.91 -19.64 16.58
C ARG A 3 13.84 -18.71 17.18
N LEU A 4 14.24 -17.79 18.05
CA LEU A 4 13.34 -16.81 18.69
C LEU A 4 13.55 -15.40 18.12
N ALA A 5 14.71 -15.15 17.52
CA ALA A 5 15.10 -13.83 17.04
C ALA A 5 14.21 -13.32 15.90
N PHE A 6 13.65 -14.19 15.06
CA PHE A 6 12.77 -13.75 13.98
C PHE A 6 11.31 -13.53 14.44
N TRP A 7 10.91 -14.02 15.62
CA TRP A 7 9.60 -13.71 16.20
C TRP A 7 9.59 -12.38 16.95
N LEU A 8 10.76 -11.90 17.39
CA LEU A 8 10.84 -10.64 18.12
C LEU A 8 10.42 -9.42 17.27
N PRO A 9 10.90 -9.22 16.02
CA PRO A 9 10.49 -8.07 15.22
C PRO A 9 8.97 -7.91 15.02
N PRO A 10 8.20 -8.92 14.58
CA PRO A 10 6.76 -8.74 14.43
C PRO A 10 6.06 -8.46 15.78
N LEU A 11 6.50 -9.07 16.88
CA LEU A 11 5.92 -8.81 18.20
C LEU A 11 6.22 -7.40 18.72
N VAL A 12 7.44 -6.91 18.53
CA VAL A 12 7.81 -5.52 18.87
C VAL A 12 7.00 -4.54 18.01
N TRP A 13 6.81 -4.85 16.73
CA TRP A 13 6.01 -4.02 15.84
C TRP A 13 4.53 -3.99 16.23
N MET A 14 3.97 -5.13 16.64
CA MET A 14 2.61 -5.20 17.20
C MET A 14 2.45 -4.32 18.45
N ALA A 15 3.45 -4.32 19.34
CA ALA A 15 3.46 -3.42 20.50
C ALA A 15 3.57 -1.94 20.10
N ALA A 16 4.35 -1.63 19.04
CA ALA A 16 4.44 -0.29 18.49
C ALA A 16 3.09 0.19 17.92
N ILE A 17 2.36 -0.67 17.19
CA ILE A 17 1.02 -0.36 16.68
C ILE A 17 0.08 -0.02 17.82
N VAL A 18 0.03 -0.85 18.88
CA VAL A 18 -0.81 -0.57 20.06
C VAL A 18 -0.45 0.79 20.69
N TRP A 19 0.84 1.11 20.78
CA TRP A 19 1.29 2.41 21.28
C TRP A 19 0.84 3.58 20.37
N PHE A 20 0.96 3.45 19.05
CA PHE A 20 0.45 4.42 18.08
C PHE A 20 -1.07 4.49 18.04
N SER A 21 -1.76 3.49 18.57
CA SER A 21 -3.21 3.46 18.62
C SER A 21 -3.83 4.13 19.83
N GLY A 22 -3.02 4.50 20.83
CA GLY A 22 -3.45 5.22 22.01
C GLY A 22 -3.82 6.69 21.75
N GLY A 23 -4.46 7.32 22.74
CA GLY A 23 -4.94 8.71 22.65
C GLY A 23 -3.87 9.75 22.33
N ALA A 24 -2.59 9.52 22.66
CA ALA A 24 -1.49 10.41 22.32
C ALA A 24 -1.35 10.65 20.80
N PHE A 25 -1.75 9.67 19.99
CA PHE A 25 -1.72 9.72 18.53
C PHE A 25 -3.12 9.87 17.92
N SER A 26 -4.09 10.39 18.69
CA SER A 26 -5.44 10.71 18.19
C SER A 26 -5.39 11.77 17.08
N ALA A 27 -6.50 11.90 16.35
CA ALA A 27 -6.66 12.95 15.34
C ALA A 27 -6.45 14.34 15.96
N GLU A 28 -7.03 14.56 17.13
CA GLU A 28 -6.93 15.84 17.84
C GLU A 28 -5.49 16.18 18.21
N ASN A 29 -4.77 15.24 18.84
CA ASN A 29 -3.40 15.46 19.29
C ASN A 29 -2.42 15.62 18.12
N THR A 30 -2.47 14.72 17.12
CA THR A 30 -1.60 14.83 15.94
C THR A 30 -1.90 16.07 15.10
N GLY A 31 -3.18 16.46 15.00
CA GLY A 31 -3.62 17.66 14.31
C GLY A 31 -3.15 18.95 14.99
N SER A 32 -3.08 18.98 16.33
CA SER A 32 -2.57 20.12 17.10
C SER A 32 -1.11 20.46 16.79
N VAL A 33 -0.30 19.44 16.45
CA VAL A 33 1.11 19.60 16.08
C VAL A 33 1.27 19.85 14.58
N LEU A 34 0.53 19.12 13.73
CA LEU A 34 0.65 19.24 12.27
C LEU A 34 0.11 20.56 11.73
N ARG A 35 -1.00 21.07 12.28
CA ARG A 35 -1.67 22.28 11.74
C ARG A 35 -0.77 23.52 11.77
N PRO A 36 -0.06 23.85 12.88
CA PRO A 36 0.89 24.97 12.90
C PRO A 36 2.03 24.78 11.88
N LEU A 37 2.58 23.56 11.78
CA LEU A 37 3.67 23.25 10.85
C LEU A 37 3.24 23.43 9.39
N VAL A 38 2.06 22.92 9.03
CA VAL A 38 1.52 23.06 7.67
C VAL A 38 1.20 24.51 7.35
N ARG A 39 0.66 25.30 8.30
CA ARG A 39 0.42 26.74 8.07
C ARG A 39 1.72 27.53 7.92
N TRP A 40 2.78 27.13 8.61
CA TRP A 40 4.10 27.73 8.41
C TRP A 40 4.67 27.40 7.03
N LEU A 41 4.54 26.15 6.58
CA LEU A 41 5.07 25.70 5.29
C LEU A 41 4.22 26.17 4.08
N LEU A 42 2.91 26.19 4.23
CA LEU A 42 1.91 26.53 3.20
C LEU A 42 0.91 27.56 3.75
N PRO A 43 1.28 28.85 3.85
CA PRO A 43 0.44 29.88 4.45
C PRO A 43 -0.90 30.09 3.74
N GLY A 44 -0.97 29.76 2.44
CA GLY A 44 -2.18 29.88 1.62
C GLY A 44 -3.10 28.64 1.65
N ALA A 45 -2.77 27.59 2.39
CA ALA A 45 -3.59 26.40 2.47
C ALA A 45 -4.89 26.66 3.25
N SER A 46 -6.03 26.27 2.67
CA SER A 46 -7.32 26.33 3.36
C SER A 46 -7.42 25.28 4.47
N ASP A 47 -8.32 25.49 5.44
CA ASP A 47 -8.51 24.52 6.53
C ASP A 47 -8.93 23.13 6.03
N ALA A 48 -9.66 23.06 4.91
CA ALA A 48 -10.03 21.80 4.26
C ALA A 48 -8.80 21.08 3.69
N GLN A 49 -7.86 21.81 3.07
CA GLN A 49 -6.62 21.23 2.55
C GLN A 49 -5.72 20.72 3.69
N ILE A 50 -5.64 21.45 4.79
CA ILE A 50 -4.88 21.02 5.97
C ILE A 50 -5.48 19.75 6.57
N ALA A 51 -6.81 19.69 6.70
CA ALA A 51 -7.51 18.50 7.18
C ALA A 51 -7.32 17.30 6.26
N ALA A 52 -7.40 17.50 4.93
CA ALA A 52 -7.16 16.44 3.96
C ALA A 52 -5.71 15.92 4.01
N LEU A 53 -4.73 16.82 4.13
CA LEU A 53 -3.33 16.43 4.27
C LEU A 53 -3.09 15.64 5.56
N HIS A 54 -3.66 16.09 6.67
CA HIS A 54 -3.55 15.38 7.95
C HIS A 54 -4.21 14.00 7.89
N ALA A 55 -5.38 13.88 7.28
CA ALA A 55 -6.03 12.60 7.03
C ALA A 55 -5.16 11.69 6.15
N LEU A 56 -4.56 12.23 5.07
CA LEU A 56 -3.68 11.49 4.18
C LEU A 56 -2.43 10.96 4.92
N ILE A 57 -1.82 11.78 5.78
CA ILE A 57 -0.68 11.38 6.61
C ILE A 57 -1.08 10.21 7.53
N ARG A 58 -2.25 10.32 8.19
CA ARG A 58 -2.74 9.25 9.06
C ARG A 58 -3.03 7.96 8.30
N LYS A 59 -3.75 8.02 7.17
CA LYS A 59 -3.98 6.83 6.34
C LYS A 59 -2.68 6.23 5.79
N SER A 60 -1.67 7.05 5.53
CA SER A 60 -0.33 6.56 5.13
C SER A 60 0.40 5.83 6.26
N ALA A 61 0.21 6.27 7.51
CA ALA A 61 0.74 5.58 8.68
C ALA A 61 0.12 4.18 8.82
N HIS A 62 -1.21 4.08 8.77
CA HIS A 62 -1.96 2.81 8.74
C HIS A 62 -1.44 1.85 7.66
N VAL A 63 -1.37 2.33 6.41
CA VAL A 63 -0.81 1.54 5.30
C VAL A 63 0.62 1.06 5.60
N THR A 64 1.46 1.91 6.18
CA THR A 64 2.85 1.55 6.50
C THR A 64 2.92 0.52 7.62
N GLU A 65 2.17 0.72 8.69
CA GLU A 65 2.12 -0.16 9.87
C GLU A 65 1.77 -1.59 9.50
N TYR A 66 0.69 -1.77 8.74
CA TYR A 66 0.18 -3.11 8.40
C TYR A 66 0.93 -3.76 7.24
N ALA A 67 1.49 -2.99 6.31
CA ALA A 67 2.43 -3.53 5.31
C ALA A 67 3.71 -4.06 5.97
N VAL A 68 4.29 -3.31 6.92
CA VAL A 68 5.47 -3.72 7.68
C VAL A 68 5.14 -4.95 8.54
N LEU A 69 4.00 -4.94 9.25
CA LEU A 69 3.57 -6.08 10.05
C LEU A 69 3.49 -7.37 9.23
N ALA A 70 2.80 -7.34 8.09
CA ALA A 70 2.68 -8.49 7.20
C ALA A 70 4.05 -8.94 6.64
N ALA A 71 4.94 -8.01 6.32
CA ALA A 71 6.30 -8.34 5.87
C ALA A 71 7.13 -9.02 6.96
N LEU A 72 7.06 -8.54 8.20
CA LEU A 72 7.77 -9.12 9.34
C LEU A 72 7.26 -10.54 9.65
N TRP A 73 5.94 -10.74 9.67
CA TRP A 73 5.35 -12.08 9.83
C TRP A 73 5.71 -13.01 8.67
N PHE A 74 5.72 -12.52 7.43
CA PHE A 74 6.16 -13.30 6.28
C PHE A 74 7.61 -13.79 6.44
N VAL A 75 8.52 -12.91 6.85
CA VAL A 75 9.92 -13.26 7.10
C VAL A 75 10.04 -14.27 8.24
N ALA A 76 9.34 -14.06 9.36
CA ALA A 76 9.35 -14.99 10.49
C ALA A 76 8.84 -16.38 10.10
N LEU A 77 7.71 -16.46 9.41
CA LEU A 77 7.08 -17.70 8.98
C LEU A 77 7.92 -18.47 7.94
N THR A 78 8.59 -17.77 7.03
CA THR A 78 9.47 -18.42 6.06
C THR A 78 10.79 -18.88 6.69
N ARG A 79 11.42 -18.05 7.53
CA ARG A 79 12.76 -18.32 8.07
C ARG A 79 12.75 -19.27 9.27
N GLU A 80 11.75 -19.19 10.15
CA GLU A 80 11.72 -20.01 11.37
C GLU A 80 10.95 -21.30 11.22
N ARG A 81 9.77 -21.23 10.59
CA ARG A 81 8.90 -22.39 10.39
C ARG A 81 9.19 -23.12 9.09
N GLY A 82 10.02 -22.56 8.21
CA GLY A 82 10.32 -23.15 6.92
C GLY A 82 9.10 -23.28 6.01
N LEU A 83 8.07 -22.43 6.21
CA LEU A 83 6.85 -22.51 5.42
C LEU A 83 7.14 -22.11 3.96
N SER A 84 6.41 -22.74 3.03
CA SER A 84 6.42 -22.31 1.64
C SER A 84 5.94 -20.86 1.53
N ARG A 85 6.51 -20.10 0.58
CA ARG A 85 6.17 -18.67 0.39
C ARG A 85 4.67 -18.42 0.28
N PRO A 86 3.86 -19.23 -0.45
CA PRO A 86 2.42 -19.03 -0.49
C PRO A 86 1.73 -19.19 0.87
N ARG A 87 2.09 -20.23 1.64
CA ARG A 87 1.52 -20.45 2.97
C ARG A 87 1.93 -19.36 3.96
N ALA A 88 3.21 -18.97 3.94
CA ALA A 88 3.73 -17.90 4.79
C ALA A 88 3.06 -16.55 4.48
N ALA A 89 2.92 -16.20 3.19
CA ALA A 89 2.24 -14.98 2.78
C ALA A 89 0.78 -14.97 3.24
N TRP A 90 0.09 -16.11 3.12
CA TRP A 90 -1.32 -16.17 3.47
C TRP A 90 -1.55 -16.06 4.97
N LEU A 91 -0.75 -16.76 5.78
CA LEU A 91 -0.78 -16.64 7.23
C LEU A 91 -0.36 -15.24 7.71
N ALA A 92 0.67 -14.64 7.12
CA ALA A 92 1.09 -13.29 7.47
C ALA A 92 -0.02 -12.25 7.23
N PHE A 93 -0.73 -12.38 6.11
CA PHE A 93 -1.92 -11.56 5.83
C PHE A 93 -3.02 -11.78 6.88
N LEU A 94 -3.38 -13.03 7.18
CA LEU A 94 -4.45 -13.32 8.15
C LEU A 94 -4.11 -12.80 9.55
N VAL A 95 -2.84 -12.92 9.97
CA VAL A 95 -2.38 -12.36 11.25
C VAL A 95 -2.47 -10.84 11.24
N ALA A 96 -2.05 -10.17 10.16
CA ALA A 96 -2.13 -8.71 10.07
C ALA A 96 -3.58 -8.20 10.07
N VAL A 97 -4.50 -8.87 9.36
CA VAL A 97 -5.93 -8.53 9.38
C VAL A 97 -6.55 -8.77 10.76
N GLY A 98 -6.23 -9.90 11.40
CA GLY A 98 -6.66 -10.17 12.77
C GLY A 98 -6.16 -9.10 13.74
N TRP A 99 -4.92 -8.63 13.56
CA TRP A 99 -4.37 -7.54 14.35
C TRP A 99 -5.06 -6.21 14.06
N ALA A 100 -5.40 -5.90 12.80
CA ALA A 100 -6.14 -4.69 12.44
C ALA A 100 -7.52 -4.63 13.12
N CYS A 101 -8.22 -5.76 13.16
CA CYS A 101 -9.49 -5.85 13.89
C CYS A 101 -9.30 -5.61 15.39
N LEU A 102 -8.26 -6.19 16.00
CA LEU A 102 -7.97 -6.00 17.42
C LEU A 102 -7.57 -4.56 17.74
N ASP A 103 -6.81 -3.93 16.84
CA ASP A 103 -6.40 -2.54 16.96
C ASP A 103 -7.61 -1.60 16.94
N GLU A 104 -8.53 -1.77 15.98
CA GLU A 104 -9.76 -0.97 15.92
C GLU A 104 -10.69 -1.21 17.12
N LEU A 105 -10.73 -2.43 17.65
CA LEU A 105 -11.41 -2.72 18.92
C LEU A 105 -10.75 -2.00 20.10
N HIS A 106 -9.42 -1.95 20.14
CA HIS A 106 -8.68 -1.19 21.16
C HIS A 106 -8.94 0.32 21.00
N GLN A 107 -8.88 0.86 19.79
CA GLN A 107 -9.19 2.27 19.53
C GLN A 107 -10.62 2.64 19.92
N ALA A 108 -11.59 1.72 19.79
CA ALA A 108 -12.96 1.94 20.24
C ALA A 108 -13.09 2.07 21.77
N THR A 109 -12.07 1.66 22.54
CA THR A 109 -12.04 1.86 24.01
C THR A 109 -11.39 3.19 24.42
N GLU A 110 -10.75 3.90 23.48
CA GLU A 110 -10.07 5.17 23.74
C GLU A 110 -11.07 6.35 23.61
N PRO A 111 -11.23 7.21 24.64
CA PRO A 111 -12.22 8.30 24.60
C PRO A 111 -12.03 9.31 23.46
N SER A 112 -10.80 9.44 22.96
CA SER A 112 -10.43 10.37 21.89
C SER A 112 -10.42 9.74 20.48
N ARG A 113 -10.86 8.47 20.37
CA ARG A 113 -10.88 7.71 19.13
C ARG A 113 -12.21 7.00 18.92
N THR A 114 -12.44 6.61 17.68
CA THR A 114 -13.61 5.83 17.26
C THR A 114 -13.11 4.73 16.35
N GLY A 115 -13.57 3.50 16.57
CA GLY A 115 -13.30 2.40 15.65
C GLY A 115 -13.89 2.66 14.26
N SER A 116 -13.25 2.14 13.23
CA SER A 116 -13.52 2.42 11.81
C SER A 116 -13.29 1.17 10.96
N ALA A 117 -14.37 0.61 10.42
CA ALA A 117 -14.29 -0.51 9.49
C ALA A 117 -13.52 -0.15 8.20
N MET A 118 -13.49 1.13 7.84
CA MET A 118 -12.69 1.63 6.71
C MET A 118 -11.19 1.52 7.00
N ASP A 119 -10.76 1.77 8.24
CA ASP A 119 -9.36 1.61 8.63
C ASP A 119 -8.93 0.14 8.54
N VAL A 120 -9.75 -0.79 9.05
CA VAL A 120 -9.51 -2.24 8.85
C VAL A 120 -9.35 -2.60 7.37
N ALA A 121 -10.18 -2.04 6.48
CA ALA A 121 -10.11 -2.33 5.05
C ALA A 121 -8.83 -1.79 4.40
N ILE A 122 -8.38 -0.59 4.82
CA ILE A 122 -7.12 0.01 4.37
C ILE A 122 -5.93 -0.84 4.84
N ASP A 123 -5.94 -1.23 6.12
CA ASP A 123 -4.91 -2.05 6.76
C ASP A 123 -4.81 -3.44 6.11
N ALA A 124 -5.95 -4.06 5.83
CA ALA A 124 -6.02 -5.32 5.09
C ALA A 124 -5.44 -5.18 3.68
N THR A 125 -5.74 -4.09 2.98
CA THR A 125 -5.21 -3.84 1.63
C THR A 125 -3.69 -3.71 1.65
N ALA A 126 -3.15 -2.98 2.64
CA ALA A 126 -1.72 -2.83 2.84
C ALA A 126 -1.03 -4.16 3.17
N ALA A 127 -1.60 -4.95 4.08
CA ALA A 127 -1.13 -6.28 4.43
C ALA A 127 -1.14 -7.23 3.21
N LEU A 128 -2.18 -7.16 2.39
CA LEU A 128 -2.31 -7.98 1.16
C LEU A 128 -1.22 -7.62 0.14
N ALA A 129 -0.95 -6.33 -0.04
CA ALA A 129 0.12 -5.86 -0.92
C ALA A 129 1.48 -6.41 -0.47
N ALA A 130 1.81 -6.28 0.82
CA ALA A 130 3.04 -6.82 1.40
C ALA A 130 3.13 -8.36 1.30
N ALA A 131 2.03 -9.07 1.57
CA ALA A 131 1.97 -10.53 1.42
C ALA A 131 2.17 -10.98 -0.04
N THR A 132 1.62 -10.24 -1.01
CA THR A 132 1.79 -10.50 -2.44
C THR A 132 3.24 -10.31 -2.88
N ILE A 133 3.89 -9.24 -2.40
CA ILE A 133 5.33 -9.00 -2.57
C ILE A 133 6.14 -10.13 -1.94
N GLY A 134 5.79 -10.55 -0.72
CA GLY A 134 6.40 -11.69 -0.04
C GLY A 134 6.27 -12.97 -0.85
N ARG A 135 5.08 -13.29 -1.37
CA ARG A 135 4.84 -14.50 -2.16
C ARG A 135 5.66 -14.54 -3.45
N HIS A 136 5.58 -13.46 -4.25
CA HIS A 136 6.05 -13.45 -5.63
C HIS A 136 7.42 -12.79 -5.85
N GLY A 137 7.90 -12.00 -4.88
CA GLY A 137 9.11 -11.17 -4.97
C GLY A 137 8.80 -9.77 -5.54
N GLY A 138 9.40 -8.72 -4.96
CA GLY A 138 9.13 -7.33 -5.33
C GLY A 138 9.39 -7.03 -6.81
N GLY A 139 10.48 -7.56 -7.37
CA GLY A 139 10.78 -7.41 -8.80
C GLY A 139 9.69 -7.99 -9.70
N ARG A 140 9.12 -9.16 -9.36
CA ARG A 140 8.04 -9.78 -10.12
C ARG A 140 6.72 -8.99 -9.99
N VAL A 141 6.41 -8.48 -8.80
CA VAL A 141 5.20 -7.65 -8.58
C VAL A 141 5.28 -6.36 -9.37
N LEU A 142 6.42 -5.65 -9.32
CA LEU A 142 6.63 -4.43 -10.10
C LEU A 142 6.61 -4.70 -11.61
N ASP A 143 7.14 -5.85 -12.04
CA ASP A 143 7.11 -6.25 -13.44
C ASP A 143 5.68 -6.52 -13.94
N VAL A 144 4.87 -7.22 -13.15
CA VAL A 144 3.45 -7.44 -13.48
C VAL A 144 2.68 -6.12 -13.49
N ALA A 145 2.85 -5.29 -12.45
CA ALA A 145 2.16 -4.00 -12.34
C ALA A 145 2.49 -3.08 -13.53
N ALA A 146 3.78 -2.94 -13.87
CA ALA A 146 4.19 -2.16 -15.02
C ALA A 146 3.64 -2.73 -16.35
N THR A 147 3.58 -4.06 -16.49
CA THR A 147 2.97 -4.70 -17.66
C THR A 147 1.48 -4.39 -17.77
N VAL A 148 0.74 -4.40 -16.65
CA VAL A 148 -0.69 -4.02 -16.61
C VAL A 148 -0.88 -2.55 -16.98
N VAL A 149 -0.06 -1.65 -16.44
CA VAL A 149 -0.11 -0.21 -16.77
C VAL A 149 0.13 0.02 -18.27
N LEU A 150 1.13 -0.66 -18.83
CA LEU A 150 1.42 -0.54 -20.26
C LEU A 150 0.29 -1.09 -21.13
N TRP A 151 -0.36 -2.19 -20.73
CA TRP A 151 -1.56 -2.70 -21.41
C TRP A 151 -2.74 -1.74 -21.32
N ALA A 152 -2.98 -1.13 -20.15
CA ALA A 152 -4.02 -0.12 -19.98
C ALA A 152 -3.75 1.11 -20.87
N ALA A 153 -2.50 1.58 -20.91
CA ALA A 153 -2.10 2.69 -21.78
C ALA A 153 -2.25 2.34 -23.27
N ALA A 154 -1.86 1.13 -23.68
CA ALA A 154 -1.96 0.69 -25.06
C ALA A 154 -3.42 0.48 -25.51
N ALA A 155 -4.19 -0.31 -24.77
CA ALA A 155 -5.57 -0.65 -25.13
C ALA A 155 -6.51 0.54 -24.93
N GLY A 156 -6.40 1.23 -23.79
CA GLY A 156 -7.20 2.42 -23.50
C GLY A 156 -6.88 3.56 -24.46
N GLY A 157 -5.60 3.84 -24.71
CA GLY A 157 -5.23 4.88 -25.66
C GLY A 157 -5.62 4.55 -27.11
N ALA A 158 -5.55 3.29 -27.53
CA ALA A 158 -6.06 2.88 -28.84
C ALA A 158 -7.58 3.08 -28.98
N ALA A 159 -8.35 2.79 -27.92
CA ALA A 159 -9.78 3.06 -27.89
C ALA A 159 -10.08 4.57 -27.98
N VAL A 160 -9.33 5.42 -27.27
CA VAL A 160 -9.48 6.88 -27.35
C VAL A 160 -9.14 7.40 -28.75
N ILE A 161 -8.04 6.93 -29.36
CA ILE A 161 -7.70 7.26 -30.76
C ILE A 161 -8.86 6.91 -31.69
N ALA A 162 -9.49 5.74 -31.54
CA ALA A 162 -10.60 5.33 -32.38
C ALA A 162 -11.83 6.25 -32.22
N ILE A 163 -12.13 6.67 -30.98
CA ILE A 163 -13.22 7.61 -30.69
C ILE A 163 -12.93 8.99 -31.30
N ASP A 164 -11.70 9.49 -31.15
CA ASP A 164 -11.27 10.78 -31.70
C ASP A 164 -11.40 10.78 -33.22
N LEU A 165 -10.90 9.74 -33.89
CA LEU A 165 -11.01 9.56 -35.33
C LEU A 165 -12.47 9.49 -35.79
N ALA A 166 -13.33 8.74 -35.08
CA ALA A 166 -14.76 8.67 -35.37
C ALA A 166 -15.47 10.01 -35.18
N SER A 167 -14.93 10.86 -34.29
CA SER A 167 -15.46 12.19 -33.99
C SER A 167 -14.80 13.30 -34.82
N SER A 168 -13.94 12.96 -35.79
CA SER A 168 -13.14 13.93 -36.56
C SER A 168 -12.24 14.85 -35.71
N VAL A 169 -11.85 14.38 -34.52
CA VAL A 169 -10.89 15.02 -33.61
C VAL A 169 -9.50 14.43 -33.85
N SER A 170 -8.46 15.27 -33.78
CA SER A 170 -7.07 14.80 -33.88
C SER A 170 -6.60 14.17 -32.56
N PRO A 171 -6.11 12.93 -32.54
CA PRO A 171 -5.63 12.26 -31.31
C PRO A 171 -4.36 12.87 -30.68
N GLY A 172 -3.66 13.77 -31.37
CA GLY A 172 -2.52 14.51 -30.83
C GLY A 172 -1.39 13.61 -30.27
N VAL A 173 -1.07 13.79 -28.98
CA VAL A 173 0.02 13.08 -28.29
C VAL A 173 -0.23 11.57 -28.20
N LEU A 174 -1.47 11.10 -28.34
CA LEU A 174 -1.81 9.67 -28.31
C LEU A 174 -1.14 8.88 -29.44
N TRP A 175 -0.87 9.53 -30.58
CA TRP A 175 -0.09 8.92 -31.67
C TRP A 175 1.33 8.53 -31.26
N LEU A 176 1.88 9.14 -30.21
CA LEU A 176 3.20 8.81 -29.69
C LEU A 176 3.12 7.86 -28.48
N THR A 177 2.23 8.13 -27.53
CA THR A 177 2.21 7.39 -26.26
C THR A 177 1.69 5.96 -26.43
N VAL A 178 0.72 5.73 -27.32
CA VAL A 178 0.13 4.40 -27.54
C VAL A 178 1.14 3.45 -28.20
N PRO A 179 1.79 3.79 -29.32
CA PRO A 179 2.84 2.93 -29.89
C PRO A 179 4.01 2.72 -28.93
N THR A 180 4.39 3.74 -28.16
CA THR A 180 5.47 3.61 -27.16
C THR A 180 5.13 2.58 -26.09
N ALA A 181 3.89 2.58 -25.59
CA ALA A 181 3.41 1.58 -24.64
C ALA A 181 3.44 0.16 -25.24
N VAL A 182 3.03 0.00 -26.51
CA VAL A 182 3.10 -1.28 -27.24
C VAL A 182 4.54 -1.77 -27.41
N VAL A 183 5.47 -0.90 -27.81
CA VAL A 183 6.89 -1.26 -27.94
C VAL A 183 7.46 -1.69 -26.58
N ALA A 184 7.16 -0.97 -25.51
CA ALA A 184 7.59 -1.34 -24.16
C ALA A 184 7.05 -2.71 -23.72
N LEU A 185 5.79 -3.07 -24.08
CA LEU A 185 5.23 -4.40 -23.85
C LEU A 185 6.00 -5.49 -24.61
N VAL A 186 6.31 -5.27 -25.88
CA VAL A 186 7.06 -6.22 -26.70
C VAL A 186 8.47 -6.45 -26.15
N LEU A 187 9.17 -5.38 -25.76
CA LEU A 187 10.50 -5.48 -25.16
C LEU A 187 10.48 -6.23 -23.83
N ARG A 188 9.46 -6.00 -23.00
CA ARG A 188 9.24 -6.73 -21.74
C ARG A 188 8.97 -8.21 -21.97
N TRP A 189 8.11 -8.56 -22.94
CA TRP A 189 7.82 -9.95 -23.29
C TRP A 189 9.09 -10.69 -23.73
N ARG A 190 9.90 -10.09 -24.60
CA ARG A 190 11.17 -10.67 -25.07
C ARG A 190 12.17 -10.88 -23.92
N SER A 191 12.25 -9.92 -23.01
CA SER A 191 13.12 -10.01 -21.81
C SER A 191 12.62 -11.03 -20.78
N GLY A 192 11.32 -11.36 -20.80
CA GLY A 192 10.73 -12.42 -19.98
C GLY A 192 11.04 -13.81 -20.54
N VAL A 193 10.93 -13.99 -21.86
CA VAL A 193 11.27 -15.26 -22.55
C VAL A 193 12.76 -15.60 -22.39
N ALA A 194 13.65 -14.61 -22.38
CA ALA A 194 15.09 -14.84 -22.20
C ALA A 194 15.53 -15.20 -20.77
N ARG A 195 14.64 -15.08 -19.77
CA ARG A 195 14.93 -15.32 -18.34
C ARG A 195 14.27 -16.58 -17.76
N GLY A 196 13.44 -17.28 -18.54
CA GLY A 196 12.77 -18.53 -18.17
C GLY A 196 13.46 -19.74 -18.76
#